data_AF-A0A9R1VK44-F1
#
_entry.id   AF-A0A9R1VK44-F1
#
_cell.length_a   1.000
_cell.length_b   1.000
_cell.length_c   1.000
_cell.angle_alpha   90.00
_cell.angle_beta   90.00
_cell.angle_gamma   90.00
#
_symmetry.space_group_name_H-M   'P 1'
#
loop_
_entity.id
_entity.type
_entity.pdbx_description
1 polymer ?
#
loop_
_entity_poly.entity_id
_entity_poly.type
_entity_poly.pdbx_seq_one_letter_code
_entity_poly.pdbx_strand_id
1 'polypeptide(L)'
;MEKESLWNKVISSIHNLGMRSAYDLSNKSTTGVRNNVARMKVVLAKRDNPISTIIKRKKDEWIGDKPLQLVFPDLYCKESHKKCKISDQIYDGGLSWSWSSQPDTHHVNQLRQILRSTCLNSSSDSWSCELDSNGQFSVAACKRRLTKADIGSDGNPFLWLKEVPTKLSCFVWRSVQNRILSALALKNWGINIASVTCGECNLAEESADHLLRVCHFAKATWECIFRWCGISMPSFDKVFELLEFAATWGNCLKKKKVLVGICYGTMWCLWKARNDRTFNQSRIASTKILDMVQSSMFMLFKHRSNKQVYKWIDWCIDPLM
;
A
#
# COMPACT_ATOMS: atom_id res chain seq x y z
N MET A 1 16.74 -10.10 12.37
CA MET A 1 15.31 -10.32 12.70
C MET A 1 15.29 -11.46 13.72
N GLU A 2 15.01 -11.16 14.99
CA GLU A 2 14.96 -12.19 16.04
C GLU A 2 13.83 -13.18 15.74
N LYS A 3 14.20 -14.41 15.40
CA LYS A 3 13.28 -15.47 15.01
C LYS A 3 12.33 -15.88 16.15
N GLU A 4 12.65 -15.57 17.40
CA GLU A 4 11.91 -16.03 18.58
C GLU A 4 11.12 -14.94 19.31
N SER A 5 10.95 -13.74 18.75
CA SER A 5 10.12 -12.75 19.43
C SER A 5 8.68 -13.25 19.57
N LEU A 6 8.09 -13.03 20.75
CA LEU A 6 6.70 -13.38 21.07
C LEU A 6 5.72 -12.88 19.99
N TRP A 7 6.05 -11.76 19.36
CA TRP A 7 5.31 -11.15 18.26
C TRP A 7 5.20 -12.01 17.01
N ASN A 8 6.24 -12.77 16.65
CA ASN A 8 6.16 -13.70 15.49
C ASN A 8 5.19 -14.84 15.76
N LYS A 9 5.14 -15.34 17.01
CA LYS A 9 4.22 -16.43 17.40
C LYS A 9 2.77 -15.95 17.38
N VAL A 10 2.50 -14.75 17.91
CA VAL A 10 1.17 -14.12 17.91
C VAL A 10 0.66 -13.82 16.49
N ILE A 11 1.52 -13.26 15.61
CA ILE A 11 1.14 -12.98 14.22
C ILE A 11 0.84 -14.29 13.47
N SER A 12 1.64 -15.33 13.68
CA SER A 12 1.47 -16.62 13.00
C SER A 12 0.19 -17.34 13.44
N SER A 13 -0.20 -17.23 14.71
CA SER A 13 -1.43 -17.85 15.23
C SER A 13 -2.70 -17.12 14.75
N ILE A 14 -2.66 -15.79 14.64
CA ILE A 14 -3.82 -14.99 14.19
C ILE A 14 -4.09 -15.20 12.69
N HIS A 15 -3.04 -15.34 11.89
CA HIS A 15 -3.17 -15.37 10.42
C HIS A 15 -3.13 -16.77 9.80
N ASN A 16 -2.97 -17.82 10.61
CA ASN A 16 -2.97 -19.22 10.18
C ASN A 16 -2.12 -19.41 8.90
N LEU A 17 -0.89 -18.90 8.91
CA LEU A 17 -0.01 -18.81 7.75
C LEU A 17 0.51 -20.17 7.25
N GLY A 18 0.13 -21.27 7.90
CA GLY A 18 0.27 -22.61 7.37
C GLY A 18 -0.93 -22.95 6.49
N MET A 19 -0.70 -23.13 5.19
CA MET A 19 -1.66 -23.69 4.21
C MET A 19 -2.79 -22.76 3.74
N ARG A 20 -2.47 -21.73 2.96
CA ARG A 20 -3.40 -21.25 1.92
C ARG A 20 -2.70 -21.12 0.58
N SER A 21 -3.27 -21.80 -0.41
CA SER A 21 -2.84 -21.79 -1.79
C SER A 21 -3.17 -20.46 -2.49
N ALA A 22 -2.32 -20.07 -3.43
CA ALA A 22 -2.30 -18.76 -4.10
C ALA A 22 -3.51 -18.43 -5.01
N TYR A 23 -4.60 -19.21 -4.97
CA TYR A 23 -5.72 -19.07 -5.90
C TYR A 23 -6.98 -18.43 -5.32
N ASP A 24 -7.04 -18.20 -4.01
CA ASP A 24 -8.28 -17.70 -3.38
C ASP A 24 -8.21 -16.18 -3.15
N LEU A 25 -8.37 -15.43 -4.25
CA LEU A 25 -8.35 -13.96 -4.27
C LEU A 25 -9.76 -13.34 -4.40
N SER A 26 -10.82 -14.06 -4.02
CA SER A 26 -12.16 -13.48 -3.91
C SER A 26 -12.67 -13.60 -2.47
N ASN A 27 -12.20 -12.75 -1.58
CA ASN A 27 -12.92 -12.50 -0.34
C ASN A 27 -13.10 -11.00 -0.08
N LYS A 28 -14.38 -10.62 0.02
CA LYS A 28 -14.89 -9.26 0.17
C LYS A 28 -14.62 -8.75 1.59
N SER A 29 -13.43 -8.21 1.84
CA SER A 29 -13.19 -7.14 2.84
C SER A 29 -11.77 -6.55 2.77
N THR A 30 -11.14 -6.47 1.60
CA THR A 30 -9.78 -5.95 1.50
C THR A 30 -9.78 -4.42 1.44
N THR A 31 -9.35 -3.73 2.51
CA THR A 31 -9.00 -2.30 2.47
C THR A 31 -7.48 -2.12 2.33
N GLY A 32 -7.05 -1.10 1.59
CA GLY A 32 -5.65 -0.75 1.36
C GLY A 32 -5.10 -1.20 -0.01
N VAL A 33 -3.76 -1.35 -0.12
CA VAL A 33 -3.00 -1.60 -1.37
C VAL A 33 -3.61 -2.70 -2.26
N ARG A 34 -4.27 -3.73 -1.70
CA ARG A 34 -4.98 -4.76 -2.47
C ARG A 34 -6.20 -4.24 -3.24
N ASN A 35 -6.93 -3.27 -2.72
CA ASN A 35 -7.96 -2.56 -3.50
C ASN A 35 -7.33 -1.70 -4.61
N ASN A 36 -6.14 -1.15 -4.39
CA ASN A 36 -5.43 -0.43 -5.44
C ASN A 36 -4.93 -1.39 -6.54
N VAL A 37 -4.49 -2.60 -6.15
CA VAL A 37 -4.16 -3.69 -7.09
C VAL A 37 -5.42 -4.22 -7.80
N ALA A 38 -6.58 -4.30 -7.13
CA ALA A 38 -7.84 -4.72 -7.75
C ALA A 38 -8.46 -3.62 -8.66
N ARG A 39 -8.30 -2.34 -8.30
CA ARG A 39 -8.64 -1.17 -9.14
C ARG A 39 -7.74 -1.12 -10.38
N MET A 40 -6.47 -1.50 -10.24
CA MET A 40 -5.61 -1.85 -11.35
C MET A 40 -5.96 -3.24 -11.88
N LYS A 41 -7.14 -3.45 -12.49
CA LYS A 41 -7.29 -4.53 -13.48
C LYS A 41 -6.10 -4.40 -14.43
N VAL A 42 -5.06 -5.20 -14.22
CA VAL A 42 -3.75 -4.93 -14.80
C VAL A 42 -3.93 -5.15 -16.28
N VAL A 43 -3.80 -4.06 -17.03
CA VAL A 43 -3.80 -4.01 -18.48
C VAL A 43 -2.55 -4.74 -18.96
N LEU A 44 -2.64 -6.07 -18.95
CA LEU A 44 -1.74 -6.98 -19.60
C LEU A 44 -2.41 -7.39 -20.91
N ALA A 45 -2.17 -6.63 -21.97
CA ALA A 45 -2.49 -7.07 -23.32
C ALA A 45 -1.29 -7.85 -23.86
N LYS A 46 -1.51 -8.99 -24.52
CA LYS A 46 -0.44 -9.60 -25.33
C LYS A 46 -0.22 -8.71 -26.56
N ARG A 47 1.03 -8.35 -26.84
CA ARG A 47 1.41 -7.71 -28.11
C ARG A 47 2.51 -8.53 -28.77
N ASP A 48 2.49 -8.50 -30.09
CA ASP A 48 3.24 -9.33 -31.05
C ASP A 48 2.76 -10.78 -31.07
N ASN A 49 2.21 -11.18 -32.23
CA ASN A 49 1.44 -12.41 -32.38
C ASN A 49 2.21 -13.48 -33.17
N PRO A 50 3.06 -14.31 -32.57
CA PRO A 50 3.67 -15.38 -33.32
C PRO A 50 2.75 -16.56 -33.70
N ILE A 51 2.95 -17.12 -34.89
CA ILE A 51 2.42 -18.40 -35.40
C ILE A 51 2.70 -19.54 -34.39
N SER A 52 3.80 -19.47 -33.63
CA SER A 52 4.26 -20.55 -32.74
C SER A 52 3.52 -20.66 -31.39
N THR A 53 2.82 -19.62 -30.92
CA THR A 53 2.35 -19.57 -29.52
C THR A 53 0.88 -19.21 -29.33
N ILE A 54 -0.03 -19.81 -30.10
CA ILE A 54 -1.42 -19.87 -29.63
C ILE A 54 -1.56 -20.97 -28.58
N ILE A 55 -0.90 -20.81 -27.44
CA ILE A 55 -1.09 -21.69 -26.30
C ILE A 55 -2.22 -21.13 -25.46
N LYS A 56 -3.35 -21.86 -25.56
CA LYS A 56 -4.52 -21.90 -24.68
C LYS A 56 -5.64 -20.89 -24.93
N ARG A 57 -6.60 -21.42 -25.69
CA ARG A 57 -8.06 -21.25 -25.59
C ARG A 57 -8.55 -19.96 -26.23
N LYS A 58 -9.69 -20.06 -26.93
CA LYS A 58 -10.54 -18.93 -27.33
C LYS A 58 -11.05 -18.06 -26.15
N LYS A 59 -10.45 -18.20 -24.95
CA LYS A 59 -10.75 -17.55 -23.67
C LYS A 59 -9.88 -16.33 -23.35
N ASP A 60 -8.86 -16.04 -24.16
CA ASP A 60 -7.93 -14.93 -23.93
C ASP A 60 -8.33 -13.69 -24.76
N GLU A 61 -8.15 -12.49 -24.20
CA GLU A 61 -8.32 -11.18 -24.85
C GLU A 61 -7.14 -10.95 -25.83
N TRP A 62 -7.20 -11.66 -26.97
CA TRP A 62 -6.13 -11.69 -27.97
C TRP A 62 -6.26 -10.59 -29.03
N ILE A 63 -7.48 -10.27 -29.45
CA ILE A 63 -7.77 -9.17 -30.39
C ILE A 63 -8.94 -8.36 -29.84
N GLY A 64 -8.69 -7.09 -29.54
CA GLY A 64 -9.65 -6.22 -28.87
C GLY A 64 -9.84 -6.56 -27.39
N ASP A 65 -10.92 -6.03 -26.80
CA ASP A 65 -11.13 -6.05 -25.34
C ASP A 65 -11.83 -7.32 -24.83
N LYS A 66 -12.09 -8.29 -25.70
CA LYS A 66 -12.85 -9.50 -25.37
C LYS A 66 -12.29 -10.74 -26.07
N PRO A 67 -12.33 -11.92 -25.43
CA PRO A 67 -11.98 -13.17 -26.08
C PRO A 67 -12.87 -13.48 -27.28
N LEU A 68 -12.29 -14.05 -28.34
CA LEU A 68 -13.02 -14.41 -29.57
C LEU A 68 -14.18 -15.39 -29.33
N GLN A 69 -14.17 -16.21 -28.27
CA GLN A 69 -15.35 -17.03 -27.92
C GLN A 69 -16.55 -16.20 -27.48
N LEU A 70 -16.33 -15.02 -26.89
CA LEU A 70 -17.38 -14.12 -26.43
C LEU A 70 -17.85 -13.22 -27.56
N VAL A 71 -16.97 -12.91 -28.51
CA VAL A 71 -17.31 -12.17 -29.73
C VAL A 71 -18.07 -13.06 -30.73
N PHE A 72 -17.68 -14.32 -30.89
CA PHE A 72 -18.31 -15.28 -31.81
C PHE A 72 -18.74 -16.57 -31.09
N PRO A 73 -19.76 -16.52 -30.21
CA PRO A 73 -20.21 -17.68 -29.44
C PRO A 73 -20.72 -18.81 -30.32
N ASP A 74 -21.42 -18.50 -31.43
CA ASP A 74 -21.97 -19.51 -32.35
C ASP A 74 -20.88 -20.30 -33.07
N LEU A 75 -19.84 -19.60 -33.54
CA LEU A 75 -18.67 -20.26 -34.12
C LEU A 75 -17.95 -21.07 -33.04
N TYR A 76 -17.80 -20.53 -31.83
CA TYR A 76 -17.18 -21.28 -30.75
C TYR A 76 -17.93 -22.56 -30.43
N CYS A 77 -19.25 -22.54 -30.33
CA CYS A 77 -20.10 -23.70 -30.07
C CYS A 77 -19.99 -24.77 -31.15
N LYS A 78 -19.79 -24.39 -32.41
CA LYS A 78 -19.67 -25.32 -33.55
C LYS A 78 -18.26 -25.86 -33.79
N GLU A 79 -17.24 -25.36 -33.09
CA GLU A 79 -15.87 -25.88 -33.22
C GLU A 79 -15.73 -27.28 -32.59
N SER A 80 -15.18 -28.25 -33.32
CA SER A 80 -14.95 -29.60 -32.81
C SER A 80 -13.80 -29.65 -31.80
N HIS A 81 -12.74 -28.88 -32.04
CA HIS A 81 -11.54 -28.85 -31.20
C HIS A 81 -11.48 -27.57 -30.36
N LYS A 82 -12.20 -27.51 -29.22
CA LYS A 82 -12.25 -26.30 -28.36
C LYS A 82 -10.89 -25.84 -27.80
N LYS A 83 -9.87 -26.69 -27.87
CA LYS A 83 -8.50 -26.43 -27.38
C LYS A 83 -7.50 -26.19 -28.52
N CYS A 84 -7.95 -26.06 -29.77
CA CYS A 84 -7.09 -25.79 -30.91
C CYS A 84 -6.34 -24.45 -30.79
N LYS A 85 -5.21 -24.37 -31.50
CA LYS A 85 -4.52 -23.12 -31.74
C LYS A 85 -5.07 -22.45 -33.00
N ILE A 86 -5.10 -21.12 -33.04
CA ILE A 86 -5.46 -20.37 -34.26
C ILE A 86 -4.41 -20.59 -35.37
N SER A 87 -3.16 -20.91 -35.03
CA SER A 87 -2.07 -21.17 -35.97
C SER A 87 -2.17 -22.55 -36.57
N ASP A 88 -2.70 -23.51 -35.81
CA ASP A 88 -3.06 -24.82 -36.35
C ASP A 88 -4.21 -24.70 -37.39
N GLN A 89 -4.91 -23.57 -37.41
CA GLN A 89 -6.09 -23.33 -38.25
C GLN A 89 -5.84 -22.33 -39.40
N ILE A 90 -4.62 -21.78 -39.52
CA ILE A 90 -4.21 -20.89 -40.60
C ILE A 90 -3.24 -21.66 -41.49
N TYR A 91 -3.56 -21.77 -42.78
CA TYR A 91 -2.66 -22.30 -43.81
C TYR A 91 -2.51 -21.28 -44.93
N ASP A 92 -1.45 -21.40 -45.73
CA ASP A 92 -1.15 -20.48 -46.83
C ASP A 92 -2.34 -20.41 -47.80
N GLY A 93 -3.06 -19.29 -47.77
CA GLY A 93 -4.26 -19.05 -48.59
C GLY A 93 -5.61 -19.45 -47.99
N GLY A 94 -5.71 -19.94 -46.74
CA GLY A 94 -7.02 -20.26 -46.15
C GLY A 94 -7.07 -20.57 -44.65
N LEU A 95 -8.29 -20.78 -44.16
CA LEU A 95 -8.59 -21.12 -42.77
C LEU A 95 -9.18 -22.52 -42.70
N SER A 96 -8.54 -23.46 -42.00
CA SER A 96 -9.00 -24.84 -41.84
C SER A 96 -9.65 -25.00 -40.48
N TRP A 97 -10.97 -24.86 -40.44
CA TRP A 97 -11.75 -25.04 -39.21
C TRP A 97 -12.58 -26.31 -39.33
N SER A 98 -12.52 -27.15 -38.30
CA SER A 98 -13.31 -28.38 -38.22
C SER A 98 -14.63 -28.12 -37.50
N TRP A 99 -15.61 -27.57 -38.22
CA TRP A 99 -16.93 -27.31 -37.65
C TRP A 99 -17.76 -28.59 -37.57
N SER A 100 -18.41 -28.82 -36.42
CA SER A 100 -19.35 -29.93 -36.23
C SER A 100 -20.65 -29.75 -37.02
N SER A 101 -20.96 -28.52 -37.45
CA SER A 101 -22.10 -28.16 -38.29
C SER A 101 -21.81 -26.88 -39.06
N GLN A 102 -22.57 -26.60 -40.13
CA GLN A 102 -22.33 -25.45 -40.99
C GLN A 102 -22.39 -24.13 -40.18
N PRO A 103 -21.28 -23.34 -40.15
CA PRO A 103 -21.25 -22.07 -39.43
C PRO A 103 -21.96 -20.97 -40.23
N ASP A 104 -22.28 -19.87 -39.56
CA ASP A 104 -22.78 -18.67 -40.23
C ASP A 104 -21.67 -18.03 -41.07
N THR A 105 -21.90 -17.92 -42.38
CA THR A 105 -20.96 -17.34 -43.35
C THR A 105 -20.58 -15.90 -43.02
N HIS A 106 -21.51 -15.11 -42.45
CA HIS A 106 -21.26 -13.73 -42.05
C HIS A 106 -20.23 -13.65 -40.92
N HIS A 107 -20.44 -14.41 -39.83
CA HIS A 107 -19.51 -14.46 -38.70
C HIS A 107 -18.14 -15.02 -39.10
N VAL A 108 -18.10 -16.01 -40.02
CA VAL A 108 -16.83 -16.54 -40.56
C VAL A 108 -16.06 -15.46 -41.33
N ASN A 109 -16.75 -14.64 -42.13
CA ASN A 109 -16.11 -13.57 -42.89
C ASN A 109 -15.61 -12.43 -41.99
N GLN A 110 -16.35 -12.07 -40.93
CA GLN A 110 -15.88 -11.11 -39.92
C GLN A 110 -14.62 -11.61 -39.18
N LEU A 111 -14.62 -12.88 -38.76
CA LEU A 111 -13.45 -13.50 -38.15
C LEU A 111 -12.24 -13.50 -39.11
N ARG A 112 -12.47 -13.80 -40.40
CA ARG A 112 -11.42 -13.73 -41.44
C ARG A 112 -10.82 -12.33 -41.59
N GLN A 113 -11.64 -11.30 -41.56
CA GLN A 113 -11.17 -9.92 -41.67
C GLN A 113 -10.29 -9.53 -40.47
N ILE A 114 -10.73 -9.90 -39.27
CA ILE A 114 -9.97 -9.69 -38.03
C ILE A 114 -8.62 -10.42 -38.09
N LEU A 115 -8.60 -11.69 -38.50
CA LEU A 115 -7.38 -12.48 -38.62
C LEU A 115 -6.44 -11.98 -39.73
N ARG A 116 -6.97 -11.46 -40.85
CA ARG A 116 -6.16 -10.84 -41.90
C ARG A 116 -5.50 -9.54 -41.46
N SER A 117 -6.14 -8.79 -40.55
CA SER A 117 -5.57 -7.57 -40.00
C SER A 117 -4.49 -7.79 -38.94
N THR A 118 -4.27 -9.04 -38.51
CA THR A 118 -3.23 -9.39 -37.53
C THR A 118 -1.95 -9.89 -38.19
N CYS A 119 -0.84 -9.21 -37.93
CA CYS A 119 0.49 -9.66 -38.36
C CYS A 119 0.97 -10.79 -37.45
N LEU A 120 1.13 -11.99 -38.01
CA LEU A 120 1.70 -13.12 -37.28
C LEU A 120 3.22 -13.24 -37.51
N ASN A 121 4.02 -13.45 -36.46
CA ASN A 121 5.49 -13.64 -36.58
C ASN A 121 5.94 -15.04 -36.09
N SER A 122 7.22 -15.34 -35.94
CA SER A 122 7.68 -16.69 -35.49
C SER A 122 8.37 -16.68 -34.13
N SER A 123 8.31 -15.57 -33.39
CA SER A 123 8.92 -15.44 -32.06
C SER A 123 8.14 -16.17 -30.96
N SER A 124 8.58 -16.09 -29.71
CA SER A 124 7.77 -16.53 -28.57
C SER A 124 6.84 -15.40 -28.13
N ASP A 125 5.63 -15.73 -27.67
CA ASP A 125 4.73 -14.77 -27.01
C ASP A 125 5.44 -14.04 -25.86
N SER A 126 5.15 -12.75 -25.73
CA SER A 126 5.56 -11.95 -24.58
C SER A 126 4.37 -11.22 -23.96
N TRP A 127 4.41 -11.06 -22.64
CA TRP A 127 3.43 -10.23 -21.94
C TRP A 127 3.82 -8.77 -22.13
N SER A 128 2.92 -7.96 -22.70
CA SER A 128 3.12 -6.53 -22.74
C SER A 128 2.36 -5.84 -21.61
N CYS A 129 2.95 -4.81 -21.05
CA CYS A 129 2.40 -4.05 -19.94
C CYS A 129 2.26 -2.58 -20.32
N GLU A 130 1.04 -2.05 -20.35
CA GLU A 130 0.77 -0.65 -20.70
C GLU A 130 1.07 0.33 -19.54
N LEU A 131 2.01 -0.03 -18.67
CA LEU A 131 2.49 0.84 -17.59
C LEU A 131 3.59 1.79 -18.06
N ASP A 132 4.31 1.45 -19.14
CA ASP A 132 5.30 2.30 -19.79
C ASP A 132 5.27 2.18 -21.32
N SER A 133 5.95 3.10 -22.01
CA SER A 133 6.04 3.15 -23.48
C SER A 133 6.75 1.96 -24.10
N ASN A 134 7.48 1.18 -23.30
CA ASN A 134 8.31 0.08 -23.78
C ASN A 134 7.55 -1.24 -23.73
N GLY A 135 6.31 -1.24 -23.23
CA GLY A 135 5.45 -2.41 -23.15
C GLY A 135 5.99 -3.46 -22.18
N GLN A 136 6.96 -3.15 -21.32
CA GLN A 136 7.55 -4.12 -20.39
C GLN A 136 7.02 -3.90 -18.98
N PHE A 137 6.79 -4.99 -18.24
CA PHE A 137 6.43 -4.86 -16.84
C PHE A 137 7.64 -4.38 -16.03
N SER A 138 7.49 -3.25 -15.35
CA SER A 138 8.46 -2.76 -14.38
C SER A 138 7.76 -2.40 -13.07
N VAL A 139 8.30 -2.90 -11.95
CA VAL A 139 7.87 -2.51 -10.60
C VAL A 139 7.98 -1.00 -10.43
N ALA A 140 8.99 -0.36 -11.03
CA ALA A 140 9.14 1.09 -10.98
C ALA A 140 8.02 1.82 -11.73
N ALA A 141 7.61 1.34 -12.92
CA ALA A 141 6.50 1.90 -13.67
C ALA A 141 5.16 1.73 -12.94
N CYS A 142 4.90 0.53 -12.40
CA CYS A 142 3.74 0.25 -11.55
C CYS A 142 3.69 1.17 -10.34
N LYS A 143 4.81 1.30 -9.62
CA LYS A 143 4.91 2.18 -8.44
C LYS A 143 4.66 3.63 -8.80
N ARG A 144 5.25 4.15 -9.88
CA ARG A 144 5.01 5.53 -10.34
C ARG A 144 3.52 5.79 -10.61
N ARG A 145 2.84 4.85 -11.28
CA ARG A 145 1.40 4.97 -11.58
C ARG A 145 0.54 4.91 -10.33
N LEU A 146 0.84 3.99 -9.41
CA LEU A 146 0.19 3.90 -8.10
C LEU A 146 0.38 5.18 -7.28
N THR A 147 1.60 5.69 -7.20
CA THR A 147 1.90 6.93 -6.47
C THR A 147 1.22 8.14 -7.14
N LYS A 148 1.17 8.22 -8.47
CA LYS A 148 0.47 9.31 -9.17
C LYS A 148 -1.06 9.24 -8.98
N ALA A 149 -1.64 8.05 -8.88
CA ALA A 149 -3.05 7.85 -8.57
C ALA A 149 -3.37 8.17 -7.09
N ASP A 150 -2.47 7.83 -6.15
CA ASP A 150 -2.60 8.17 -4.73
C ASP A 150 -2.42 9.68 -4.46
N ILE A 151 -1.61 10.39 -5.26
CA ILE A 151 -1.37 11.84 -5.12
C ILE A 151 -2.62 12.68 -5.46
N GLY A 152 -3.66 12.09 -6.08
CA GLY A 152 -4.80 12.84 -6.61
C GLY A 152 -6.17 12.61 -5.97
N SER A 153 -6.35 11.70 -5.00
CA SER A 153 -7.71 11.24 -4.64
C SER A 153 -8.10 11.28 -3.16
N ASP A 154 -7.21 11.04 -2.19
CA ASP A 154 -7.69 10.53 -0.89
C ASP A 154 -7.36 11.36 0.35
N GLY A 155 -7.03 12.66 0.21
CA GLY A 155 -6.88 13.56 1.38
C GLY A 155 -5.98 13.01 2.49
N ASN A 156 -5.01 12.15 2.15
CA ASN A 156 -4.25 11.38 3.13
C ASN A 156 -3.05 12.21 3.60
N PRO A 157 -3.04 12.70 4.86
CA PRO A 157 -1.98 13.58 5.37
C PRO A 157 -0.69 12.82 5.69
N PHE A 158 -0.69 11.51 5.51
CA PHE A 158 0.46 10.66 5.82
C PHE A 158 1.57 10.82 4.77
N LEU A 159 2.76 11.25 5.21
CA LEU A 159 3.94 11.41 4.36
C LEU A 159 4.99 10.33 4.62
N TRP A 160 5.39 9.63 3.56
CA TRP A 160 6.52 8.72 3.60
C TRP A 160 7.85 9.50 3.54
N LEU A 161 8.51 9.65 4.69
CA LEU A 161 9.82 10.28 4.81
C LEU A 161 10.93 9.23 4.68
N LYS A 162 11.96 9.52 3.88
CA LYS A 162 13.13 8.62 3.72
C LYS A 162 14.03 8.64 4.96
N GLU A 163 14.01 9.76 5.68
CA GLU A 163 14.78 10.00 6.90
C GLU A 163 14.25 9.16 8.07
N VAL A 164 12.94 8.86 8.05
CA VAL A 164 12.29 8.09 9.10
C VAL A 164 12.29 6.60 8.76
N PRO A 165 12.65 5.70 9.68
CA PRO A 165 12.59 4.26 9.45
C PRO A 165 11.17 3.80 9.12
N THR A 166 11.03 2.89 8.17
CA THR A 166 9.73 2.34 7.74
C THR A 166 8.91 1.79 8.90
N LYS A 167 9.54 1.17 9.91
CA LYS A 167 8.85 0.70 11.13
C LYS A 167 8.04 1.82 11.80
N LEU A 168 8.65 2.99 11.93
CA LEU A 168 8.08 4.15 12.60
C LEU A 168 6.99 4.80 11.73
N SER A 169 7.23 4.91 10.42
CA SER A 169 6.21 5.32 9.45
C SER A 169 4.99 4.40 9.45
N CYS A 170 5.18 3.08 9.42
CA CYS A 170 4.08 2.10 9.47
C CYS A 170 3.30 2.18 10.79
N PHE A 171 3.97 2.45 11.91
CA PHE A 171 3.29 2.67 13.19
C PHE A 171 2.34 3.87 13.11
N VAL A 172 2.82 5.02 12.61
CA VAL A 172 2.00 6.23 12.48
C VAL A 172 0.86 6.04 11.47
N TRP A 173 1.13 5.38 10.35
CA TRP A 173 0.09 5.05 9.36
C TRP A 173 -1.02 4.17 9.97
N ARG A 174 -0.65 3.21 10.82
CA ARG A 174 -1.60 2.38 11.57
C ARG A 174 -2.35 3.15 12.65
N SER A 175 -1.72 4.14 13.30
CA SER A 175 -2.40 4.92 14.34
C SER A 175 -3.53 5.78 13.79
N VAL A 176 -3.36 6.34 12.57
CA VAL A 176 -4.43 7.09 11.88
C VAL A 176 -5.67 6.21 11.64
N GLN A 177 -5.48 4.92 11.45
CA GLN A 177 -6.57 3.95 11.26
C GLN A 177 -7.08 3.35 12.57
N ASN A 178 -6.61 3.83 13.73
CA ASN A 178 -6.86 3.24 15.04
C ASN A 178 -6.50 1.74 15.12
N ARG A 179 -5.44 1.33 14.40
CA ARG A 179 -4.97 -0.07 14.28
C ARG A 179 -3.66 -0.34 15.01
N ILE A 180 -3.35 0.48 16.02
CA ILE A 180 -2.25 0.20 16.96
C ILE A 180 -2.78 -0.57 18.17
N LEU A 181 -1.87 -1.17 18.93
CA LEU A 181 -2.19 -1.97 20.11
C LEU A 181 -2.57 -1.09 21.30
N SER A 182 -3.76 -0.49 21.23
CA SER A 182 -4.38 0.20 22.37
C SER A 182 -5.37 -0.74 23.09
N ALA A 183 -5.71 -0.45 24.34
CA ALA A 183 -6.65 -1.28 25.09
C ALA A 183 -8.01 -1.40 24.39
N LEU A 184 -8.54 -0.31 23.84
CA LEU A 184 -9.78 -0.34 23.06
C LEU A 184 -9.67 -1.22 21.82
N ALA A 185 -8.55 -1.18 21.10
CA ALA A 185 -8.33 -2.02 19.93
C ALA A 185 -8.24 -3.51 20.31
N LEU A 186 -7.58 -3.85 21.42
CA LEU A 186 -7.49 -5.23 21.93
C LEU A 186 -8.88 -5.78 22.30
N LYS A 187 -9.70 -4.99 23.01
CA LYS A 187 -11.10 -5.36 23.29
C LYS A 187 -11.89 -5.62 22.01
N ASN A 188 -11.75 -4.74 21.01
CA ASN A 188 -12.43 -4.88 19.73
C ASN A 188 -11.97 -6.10 18.92
N TRP A 189 -10.77 -6.62 19.20
CA TRP A 189 -10.28 -7.88 18.62
C TRP A 189 -10.71 -9.13 19.41
N GLY A 190 -11.55 -8.96 20.45
CA GLY A 190 -12.02 -10.06 21.28
C GLY A 190 -10.98 -10.57 22.28
N ILE A 191 -9.90 -9.81 22.52
CA ILE A 191 -8.90 -10.16 23.54
C ILE A 191 -9.45 -9.73 24.90
N ASN A 192 -9.52 -10.67 25.83
CA ASN A 192 -9.97 -10.39 27.19
C ASN A 192 -8.92 -9.55 27.93
N ILE A 193 -9.28 -8.33 28.30
CA ILE A 193 -8.44 -7.38 29.03
C ILE A 193 -9.21 -6.87 30.25
N ALA A 194 -8.48 -6.62 31.35
CA ALA A 194 -9.10 -6.21 32.62
C ALA A 194 -9.78 -4.83 32.55
N SER A 195 -9.25 -3.91 31.74
CA SER A 195 -9.81 -2.57 31.54
C SER A 195 -9.43 -1.99 30.19
N VAL A 196 -10.32 -1.18 29.62
CA VAL A 196 -10.05 -0.33 28.43
C VAL A 196 -9.59 1.07 28.80
N THR A 197 -9.59 1.42 30.08
CA THR A 197 -9.19 2.75 30.53
C THR A 197 -7.71 2.97 30.25
N CYS A 198 -7.36 4.17 29.78
CA CYS A 198 -6.01 4.59 29.50
C CYS A 198 -5.13 4.43 30.73
N GLY A 199 -4.11 3.57 30.62
CA GLY A 199 -3.20 3.28 31.73
C GLY A 199 -2.39 4.50 32.18
N GLU A 200 -2.28 5.53 31.33
CA GLU A 200 -1.60 6.80 31.64
C GLU A 200 -2.45 7.74 32.50
N CYS A 201 -3.69 8.02 32.08
CA CYS A 201 -4.53 9.02 32.74
C CYS A 201 -5.60 8.46 33.66
N ASN A 202 -6.02 7.20 33.47
CA ASN A 202 -7.14 6.57 34.17
C ASN A 202 -8.49 7.30 34.06
N LEU A 203 -8.66 8.20 33.07
CA LEU A 203 -9.86 9.04 32.94
C LEU A 203 -10.77 8.68 31.75
N ALA A 204 -10.24 8.07 30.69
CA ALA A 204 -10.99 7.78 29.46
C ALA A 204 -10.51 6.49 28.81
N GLU A 205 -11.26 5.98 27.85
CA GLU A 205 -10.89 4.79 27.07
C GLU A 205 -9.61 5.02 26.23
N GLU A 206 -8.77 4.01 26.18
CA GLU A 206 -7.49 4.05 25.48
C GLU A 206 -7.65 3.73 23.98
N SER A 207 -8.02 4.75 23.20
CA SER A 207 -7.92 4.73 21.75
C SER A 207 -6.55 5.24 21.26
N ALA A 208 -6.23 5.08 19.98
CA ALA A 208 -5.02 5.65 19.40
C ALA A 208 -4.99 7.18 19.50
N ASP A 209 -6.12 7.84 19.24
CA ASP A 209 -6.26 9.29 19.40
C ASP A 209 -6.07 9.71 20.86
N HIS A 210 -6.68 8.99 21.80
CA HIS A 210 -6.53 9.31 23.21
C HIS A 210 -5.07 9.16 23.65
N LEU A 211 -4.47 8.01 23.36
CA LEU A 211 -3.10 7.68 23.74
C LEU A 211 -2.09 8.68 23.18
N LEU A 212 -2.24 9.07 21.91
CA LEU A 212 -1.23 9.83 21.19
C LEU A 212 -1.50 11.34 21.17
N ARG A 213 -2.72 11.80 21.46
CA ARG A 213 -3.08 13.22 21.32
C ARG A 213 -3.91 13.81 22.47
N VAL A 214 -4.93 13.10 22.95
CA VAL A 214 -5.93 13.68 23.87
C VAL A 214 -5.58 13.49 25.36
N CYS A 215 -4.89 12.41 25.71
CA CYS A 215 -4.44 12.12 27.07
C CYS A 215 -3.69 13.31 27.67
N HIS A 216 -3.89 13.63 28.95
CA HIS A 216 -3.22 14.76 29.60
C HIS A 216 -1.68 14.67 29.48
N PHE A 217 -1.14 13.46 29.59
CA PHE A 217 0.29 13.20 29.43
C PHE A 217 0.76 13.47 28.00
N ALA A 218 -0.03 13.03 27.01
CA ALA A 218 0.23 13.32 25.61
C ALA A 218 0.16 14.83 25.32
N LYS A 219 -0.87 15.53 25.83
CA LYS A 219 -1.03 16.99 25.70
C LYS A 219 0.19 17.73 26.25
N ALA A 220 0.60 17.44 27.48
CA ALA A 220 1.79 18.04 28.10
C ALA A 220 3.09 17.76 27.31
N THR A 221 3.20 16.56 26.72
CA THR A 221 4.32 16.22 25.83
C THR A 221 4.30 17.04 24.54
N TRP A 222 3.14 17.18 23.91
CA TRP A 222 2.98 18.00 22.71
C TRP A 222 3.25 19.47 22.97
N GLU A 223 2.88 20.01 24.13
CA GLU A 223 3.23 21.37 24.53
C GLU A 223 4.75 21.58 24.54
N CYS A 224 5.51 20.63 25.09
CA CYS A 224 6.97 20.69 25.11
C CYS A 224 7.55 20.63 23.68
N ILE A 225 7.02 19.76 22.83
CA ILE A 225 7.48 19.56 21.45
C ILE A 225 7.18 20.79 20.58
N PHE A 226 5.96 21.32 20.64
CA PHE A 226 5.59 22.48 19.84
C PHE A 226 6.30 23.75 20.31
N ARG A 227 6.51 23.91 21.62
CA ARG A 227 7.36 24.98 22.17
C ARG A 227 8.79 24.90 21.64
N TRP A 228 9.38 23.70 21.62
CA TRP A 228 10.70 23.47 21.03
C TRP A 228 10.76 23.78 19.52
N CYS A 229 9.68 23.53 18.79
CA CYS A 229 9.59 23.87 17.37
C CYS A 229 9.23 25.35 17.10
N GLY A 230 9.03 26.18 18.13
CA GLY A 230 8.58 27.57 17.95
C GLY A 230 7.17 27.70 17.37
N ILE A 231 6.31 26.68 17.55
CA ILE A 231 4.95 26.63 16.99
C ILE A 231 3.93 26.72 18.13
N SER A 232 2.89 27.53 17.96
CA SER A 232 1.74 27.53 18.87
C SER A 232 1.02 26.18 18.83
N MET A 233 0.80 25.57 19.99
CA MET A 233 0.16 24.26 20.06
C MET A 233 -1.24 24.32 19.43
N PRO A 234 -1.51 23.54 18.37
CA PRO A 234 -2.82 23.53 17.77
C PRO A 234 -3.81 22.74 18.66
N SER A 235 -5.08 23.11 18.64
CA SER A 235 -6.14 22.38 19.36
C SER A 235 -6.74 21.31 18.44
N PHE A 236 -6.14 20.12 18.45
CA PHE A 236 -6.61 18.95 17.70
C PHE A 236 -6.84 17.78 18.65
N ASP A 237 -7.89 17.01 18.42
CA ASP A 237 -8.18 15.81 19.20
C ASP A 237 -7.91 14.52 18.41
N LYS A 238 -7.61 14.65 17.11
CA LYS A 238 -7.31 13.52 16.23
C LYS A 238 -5.84 13.48 15.82
N VAL A 239 -5.31 12.26 15.74
CA VAL A 239 -3.98 12.03 15.16
C VAL A 239 -3.94 12.46 13.70
N PHE A 240 -5.01 12.24 12.95
CA PHE A 240 -5.12 12.64 11.54
C PHE A 240 -4.91 14.16 11.37
N GLU A 241 -5.65 14.98 12.11
CA GLU A 241 -5.58 16.45 12.05
C GLU A 241 -4.17 16.98 12.37
N LEU A 242 -3.51 16.38 13.36
CA LEU A 242 -2.13 16.70 13.70
C LEU A 242 -1.18 16.43 12.53
N LEU A 243 -1.34 15.31 11.84
CA LEU A 243 -0.51 14.97 10.68
C LEU A 243 -0.82 15.87 9.49
N GLU A 244 -2.08 16.22 9.28
CA GLU A 244 -2.51 17.12 8.21
C GLU A 244 -1.92 18.52 8.41
N PHE A 245 -1.99 19.03 9.63
CA PHE A 245 -1.32 20.26 10.02
C PHE A 245 0.18 20.18 9.73
N ALA A 246 0.88 19.14 10.21
CA ALA A 246 2.32 19.02 9.99
C ALA A 246 2.68 18.92 8.49
N ALA A 247 1.87 18.21 7.69
CA ALA A 247 2.06 18.04 6.26
C ALA A 247 1.74 19.30 5.44
N THR A 248 0.91 20.20 5.97
CA THR A 248 0.56 21.48 5.33
C THR A 248 1.34 22.66 5.90
N TRP A 249 2.04 22.48 7.03
CA TRP A 249 2.72 23.55 7.75
C TRP A 249 3.84 24.22 6.95
N GLY A 250 3.73 25.54 6.84
CA GLY A 250 4.71 26.42 6.20
C GLY A 250 4.91 26.19 4.70
N ASN A 251 5.68 27.09 4.09
CA ASN A 251 5.99 27.05 2.65
C ASN A 251 7.30 26.31 2.34
N CYS A 252 8.10 25.99 3.36
CA CYS A 252 9.38 25.32 3.18
C CYS A 252 9.24 23.80 3.31
N LEU A 253 9.39 23.09 2.17
CA LEU A 253 9.32 21.62 2.12
C LEU A 253 10.31 20.95 3.09
N LYS A 254 11.47 21.56 3.35
CA LYS A 254 12.47 21.01 4.27
C LYS A 254 11.99 21.06 5.71
N LYS A 255 11.58 22.24 6.19
CA LYS A 255 11.06 22.44 7.55
C LYS A 255 9.82 21.57 7.80
N LYS A 256 8.94 21.48 6.79
CA LYS A 256 7.80 20.56 6.76
C LYS A 256 8.18 19.10 7.00
N LYS A 257 9.18 18.58 6.28
CA LYS A 257 9.66 17.20 6.49
C LYS A 257 10.21 16.99 7.90
N VAL A 258 10.96 17.95 8.43
CA VAL A 258 11.50 17.91 9.79
C VAL A 258 10.36 17.86 10.81
N LEU A 259 9.38 18.76 10.70
CA LEU A 259 8.22 18.79 11.60
C LEU A 259 7.42 17.48 11.56
N VAL A 260 7.15 16.95 10.37
CA VAL A 260 6.46 15.65 10.23
C VAL A 260 7.27 14.53 10.86
N GLY A 261 8.59 14.52 10.68
CA GLY A 261 9.48 13.57 11.34
C GLY A 261 9.43 13.67 12.86
N ILE A 262 9.45 14.90 13.41
CA ILE A 262 9.29 15.17 14.84
C ILE A 262 7.95 14.63 15.34
N CYS A 263 6.84 14.93 14.64
CA CYS A 263 5.53 14.42 15.02
C CYS A 263 5.52 12.88 15.08
N TYR A 264 6.12 12.22 14.08
CA TYR A 264 6.22 10.77 14.03
C TYR A 264 7.03 10.23 15.22
N GLY A 265 8.18 10.85 15.50
CA GLY A 265 9.05 10.51 16.63
C GLY A 265 8.34 10.65 17.99
N THR A 266 7.59 11.73 18.18
CA THR A 266 6.81 11.99 19.39
C THR A 266 5.75 10.91 19.62
N MET A 267 4.96 10.59 18.59
CA MET A 267 3.94 9.55 18.68
C MET A 267 4.55 8.18 19.03
N TRP A 268 5.69 7.86 18.43
CA TRP A 268 6.42 6.63 18.75
C TRP A 268 6.92 6.61 20.19
N CYS A 269 7.47 7.73 20.69
CA CYS A 269 7.95 7.82 22.06
C CYS A 269 6.82 7.78 23.09
N LEU A 270 5.69 8.43 22.83
CA LEU A 270 4.48 8.32 23.66
C LEU A 270 3.99 6.87 23.75
N TRP A 271 3.94 6.17 22.62
CA TRP A 271 3.52 4.77 22.60
C TRP A 271 4.49 3.86 23.38
N LYS A 272 5.81 4.08 23.25
CA LYS A 272 6.81 3.36 24.05
C LYS A 272 6.65 3.65 25.55
N ALA A 273 6.52 4.92 25.93
CA ALA A 273 6.35 5.33 27.32
C ALA A 273 5.14 4.64 27.95
N ARG A 274 4.01 4.62 27.23
CA ARG A 274 2.82 3.90 27.68
C ARG A 274 3.04 2.40 27.82
N ASN A 275 3.70 1.76 26.86
CA ASN A 275 3.98 0.33 26.97
C ASN A 275 4.88 0.02 28.18
N ASP A 276 5.91 0.83 28.40
CA ASP A 276 6.78 0.69 29.57
C ASP A 276 6.00 0.89 30.87
N ARG A 277 5.03 1.81 30.91
CA ARG A 277 4.13 1.94 32.06
C ARG A 277 3.25 0.70 32.25
N THR A 278 2.66 0.16 31.18
CA THR A 278 1.77 -1.01 31.26
C THR A 278 2.51 -2.28 31.65
N PHE A 279 3.69 -2.54 31.09
CA PHE A 279 4.39 -3.83 31.26
C PHE A 279 5.51 -3.79 32.29
N ASN A 280 6.15 -2.63 32.49
CA ASN A 280 7.30 -2.48 33.37
C ASN A 280 7.03 -1.53 34.55
N GLN A 281 5.81 -1.00 34.69
CA GLN A 281 5.42 -0.02 35.71
C GLN A 281 6.32 1.23 35.77
N SER A 282 7.04 1.51 34.68
CA SER A 282 7.97 2.63 34.58
C SER A 282 7.25 3.87 34.07
N ARG A 283 7.45 5.01 34.74
CA ARG A 283 6.91 6.31 34.31
C ARG A 283 8.04 7.26 33.98
N ILE A 284 7.88 7.99 32.89
CA ILE A 284 8.80 9.03 32.46
C ILE A 284 8.06 10.36 32.34
N ALA A 285 8.76 11.46 32.63
CA ALA A 285 8.21 12.80 32.48
C ALA A 285 8.13 13.22 30.99
N SER A 286 7.23 14.14 30.68
CA SER A 286 7.07 14.70 29.33
C SER A 286 8.37 15.34 28.79
N THR A 287 9.17 15.95 29.67
CA THR A 287 10.50 16.48 29.34
C THR A 287 11.47 15.39 28.91
N LYS A 288 11.40 14.21 29.52
CA LYS A 288 12.21 13.06 29.11
C LYS A 288 11.81 12.56 27.72
N ILE A 289 10.51 12.59 27.40
CA ILE A 289 10.06 12.29 26.04
C ILE A 289 10.62 13.30 25.04
N LEU A 290 10.62 14.60 25.37
CA LEU A 290 11.25 15.63 24.53
C LEU A 290 12.72 15.28 24.25
N ASP A 291 13.52 14.95 25.27
CA ASP A 291 14.94 14.57 25.08
C ASP A 291 15.09 13.36 24.14
N MET A 292 14.21 12.35 24.30
CA MET A 292 14.20 11.16 23.45
C MET A 292 13.84 11.49 22.00
N VAL A 293 12.89 12.41 21.78
CA VAL A 293 12.50 12.85 20.44
C VAL A 293 13.63 13.67 19.82
N GLN A 294 14.19 14.64 20.55
CA GLN A 294 15.30 15.47 20.08
C GLN A 294 16.48 14.61 19.63
N SER A 295 16.96 13.70 20.49
CA SER A 295 18.09 12.84 20.19
C SER A 295 17.80 11.86 19.04
N SER A 296 16.67 11.16 19.06
CA SER A 296 16.36 10.16 18.04
C SER A 296 16.11 10.78 16.67
N MET A 297 15.37 11.89 16.60
CA MET A 297 15.09 12.56 15.34
C MET A 297 16.34 13.24 14.79
N PHE A 298 17.17 13.85 15.64
CA PHE A 298 18.46 14.37 15.20
C PHE A 298 19.31 13.30 14.52
N MET A 299 19.46 12.13 15.16
CA MET A 299 20.25 11.03 14.59
C MET A 299 19.69 10.55 13.25
N LEU A 300 18.37 10.43 13.14
CA LEU A 300 17.72 10.03 11.88
C LEU A 300 17.96 11.05 10.76
N PHE A 301 17.69 12.33 11.01
CA PHE A 301 17.87 13.37 10.00
C PHE A 301 19.34 13.61 9.65
N LYS A 302 20.24 13.63 10.64
CA LYS A 302 21.68 13.79 10.41
C LYS A 302 22.27 12.71 9.51
N HIS A 303 21.90 11.45 9.71
CA HIS A 303 22.50 10.33 8.97
C HIS A 303 21.77 9.94 7.69
N ARG A 304 20.50 10.32 7.52
CA ARG A 304 19.67 9.90 6.36
C ARG A 304 19.30 11.04 5.42
N SER A 305 19.49 12.29 5.82
CA SER A 305 19.33 13.43 4.91
C SER A 305 20.56 13.57 4.02
N ASN A 306 20.48 13.05 2.79
CA ASN A 306 21.47 13.37 1.77
C ASN A 306 21.51 14.90 1.58
N LYS A 307 22.64 15.53 1.91
CA LYS A 307 23.00 16.96 1.74
C LYS A 307 22.81 17.92 2.92
N GLN A 308 22.34 17.50 4.10
CA GLN A 308 22.16 18.42 5.24
C GLN A 308 23.16 18.18 6.37
N VAL A 309 23.76 19.28 6.84
CA VAL A 309 24.60 19.29 8.05
C VAL A 309 23.74 19.82 9.18
N TYR A 310 23.22 18.91 10.01
CA TYR A 310 22.55 19.27 11.25
C TYR A 310 23.58 19.36 12.37
N LYS A 311 23.66 20.52 13.03
CA LYS A 311 24.42 20.68 14.28
C LYS A 311 23.50 20.42 15.46
N TRP A 312 24.03 19.75 16.48
CA TRP A 312 23.25 19.36 17.66
C TRP A 312 22.72 20.58 18.44
N ILE A 313 23.56 21.61 18.61
CA ILE A 313 23.20 22.82 19.35
C ILE A 313 22.03 23.54 18.66
N ASP A 314 22.16 23.80 17.36
CA ASP A 314 21.10 24.46 16.57
C ASP A 314 19.79 23.66 16.63
N TRP A 315 19.87 22.33 16.51
CA TRP A 315 18.72 21.42 16.60
C TRP A 315 18.01 21.48 17.96
N CYS A 316 18.76 21.54 19.06
CA CYS A 316 18.19 21.63 20.41
C CYS A 316 17.51 22.97 20.66
N ILE A 317 17.95 24.05 20.00
CA ILE A 317 17.36 25.39 20.13
C ILE A 317 16.09 25.49 19.28
N ASP A 318 16.21 25.22 17.98
CA ASP A 318 15.10 25.25 17.03
C ASP A 318 15.41 24.32 15.84
N PRO A 319 14.73 23.17 15.72
CA PRO A 319 14.98 22.21 14.65
C PRO A 319 14.45 22.69 13.29
N LEU A 320 13.65 23.76 13.28
CA LEU A 320 13.02 24.34 12.11
C LEU A 320 13.70 25.65 11.67
N MET A 321 14.82 26.06 12.26
CA MET A 321 15.58 27.25 11.82
C MET A 321 16.14 27.09 10.41
#